data_AF-A0AAW2N349-F1
#
_entry.id   AF-A0AAW2N349-F1
#
_cell.length_a   1.000
_cell.length_b   1.000
_cell.length_c   1.000
_cell.angle_alpha   90.00
_cell.angle_beta   90.00
_cell.angle_gamma   90.00
#
_symmetry.space_group_name_H-M   'P 1'
#
loop_
_entity.id
_entity.type
_entity.pdbx_description
1 polymer ?
#
loop_
_entity_poly.entity_id
_entity_poly.type
_entity_poly.pdbx_seq_one_letter_code
_entity_poly.pdbx_strand_id
1 'polypeptide(L)'
;MGQESDSAPKIVTGEFGYTLEDVPHLSDYISHLPTYPNPLQDNPAYSAVRQYFVDLGDTVAQKIVVHKDMPRGTHFRRAGPRQRVYFESDDVHACIVTCGGLCPGLNTVIREIVCGLHHMYGVKSVLGID
;
A
#
# COMPACT_ATOMS: atom_id res chain seq x y z
N MET A 1 -5.42 11.51 -26.18
CA MET A 1 -3.99 11.19 -26.31
C MET A 1 -3.39 11.24 -24.91
N GLY A 2 -3.39 10.11 -24.20
CA GLY A 2 -2.70 10.02 -22.92
C GLY A 2 -1.22 10.10 -23.19
N GLN A 3 -0.53 11.07 -22.59
CA GLN A 3 0.93 11.05 -22.57
C GLN A 3 1.31 9.78 -21.82
N GLU A 4 2.05 8.88 -22.48
CA GLU A 4 2.78 7.81 -21.80
C GLU A 4 3.75 8.50 -20.85
N SER A 5 3.38 8.61 -19.58
CA SER A 5 4.35 8.90 -18.54
C SER A 5 5.28 7.70 -18.51
N ASP A 6 6.48 7.85 -19.06
CA ASP A 6 7.56 6.89 -18.89
C ASP A 6 7.89 6.82 -17.39
N SER A 7 7.14 5.98 -16.66
CA SER A 7 7.26 5.86 -15.21
C SER A 7 8.49 5.00 -14.93
N ALA A 8 9.66 5.61 -15.08
CA ALA A 8 10.91 4.97 -14.71
C ALA A 8 10.78 4.42 -13.27
N PRO A 9 11.14 3.14 -13.04
CA PRO A 9 10.98 2.53 -11.73
C PRO A 9 11.80 3.30 -10.68
N LYS A 10 11.21 3.50 -9.50
CA LYS A 10 11.87 4.16 -8.37
C LYS A 10 12.86 3.19 -7.74
N ILE A 11 14.11 3.23 -8.19
CA ILE A 11 15.17 2.32 -7.74
C ILE A 11 15.98 2.93 -6.61
N VAL A 12 16.11 2.20 -5.49
CA VAL A 12 16.99 2.56 -4.37
C VAL A 12 18.04 1.46 -4.17
N THR A 13 19.32 1.80 -4.30
CA THR A 13 20.42 0.85 -4.10
C THR A 13 20.94 0.91 -2.65
N GLY A 14 21.36 -0.23 -2.12
CA GLY A 14 21.96 -0.36 -0.81
C GLY A 14 23.16 -1.31 -0.80
N GLU A 15 23.64 -1.64 0.39
CA GLU A 15 24.84 -2.46 0.57
C GLU A 15 24.67 -3.90 0.04
N PHE A 16 25.79 -4.54 -0.29
CA PHE A 16 25.85 -5.94 -0.75
C PHE A 16 24.95 -6.22 -1.97
N GLY A 17 24.84 -5.26 -2.90
CA GLY A 17 24.03 -5.40 -4.11
C GLY A 17 22.53 -5.44 -3.83
N TYR A 18 22.08 -4.88 -2.71
CA TYR A 18 20.66 -4.65 -2.43
C TYR A 18 20.09 -3.62 -3.40
N THR A 19 18.97 -3.95 -4.02
CA THR A 19 18.22 -3.04 -4.88
C THR A 19 16.75 -3.10 -4.49
N LEU A 20 16.15 -1.98 -4.11
CA LEU A 20 14.72 -1.84 -3.90
C LEU A 20 14.10 -1.26 -5.17
N GLU A 21 13.26 -2.04 -5.82
CA GLU A 21 12.32 -1.57 -6.83
C GLU A 21 11.07 -1.08 -6.10
N ASP A 22 11.04 0.22 -5.80
CA ASP A 22 9.99 0.84 -5.00
C ASP A 22 8.81 1.28 -5.87
N VAL A 23 7.69 1.55 -5.22
CA VAL A 23 6.48 2.08 -5.85
C VAL A 23 6.45 3.61 -5.76
N PRO A 24 5.83 4.31 -6.73
CA PRO A 24 5.55 5.73 -6.60
C PRO A 24 4.67 6.00 -5.37
N HIS A 25 4.99 7.04 -4.62
CA HIS A 25 4.21 7.50 -3.48
C HIS A 25 3.53 8.82 -3.79
N LEU A 26 2.38 9.09 -3.16
CA LEU A 26 1.68 10.37 -3.33
C LEU A 26 2.56 11.58 -2.95
N SER A 27 3.42 11.40 -1.94
CA SER A 27 4.42 12.38 -1.51
C SER A 27 5.50 12.68 -2.56
N ASP A 28 5.66 11.84 -3.59
CA ASP A 28 6.58 12.11 -4.70
C ASP A 28 6.03 13.20 -5.63
N TYR A 29 4.71 13.45 -5.60
CA TYR A 29 4.02 14.42 -6.45
C TYR A 29 3.49 15.63 -5.69
N ILE A 30 3.20 15.46 -4.38
CA ILE A 30 2.62 16.52 -3.53
C ILE A 30 3.59 16.83 -2.39
N SER A 31 4.19 18.02 -2.46
CA SER A 31 5.05 18.53 -1.39
C SER A 31 4.24 18.87 -0.13
N HIS A 32 4.84 18.69 1.06
CA HIS A 32 4.25 19.05 2.35
C HIS A 32 2.93 18.33 2.67
N LEU A 33 2.76 17.11 2.16
CA LEU A 33 1.59 16.28 2.41
C LEU A 33 1.46 15.98 3.93
N PRO A 34 0.37 16.40 4.59
CA PRO A 34 0.17 16.12 6.01
C PRO A 34 -0.02 14.61 6.22
N THR A 35 0.23 14.18 7.47
CA THR A 35 -0.02 12.81 7.87
C THR A 35 -0.77 12.80 9.19
N TYR A 36 -1.55 11.75 9.42
CA TYR A 36 -2.43 11.58 10.57
C TYR A 36 -2.16 10.22 11.23
N PRO A 37 -2.40 10.06 12.54
CA PRO A 37 -2.37 8.74 13.18
C PRO A 37 -3.33 7.78 12.48
N ASN A 38 -2.89 6.55 12.23
CA ASN A 38 -3.78 5.55 11.65
C ASN A 38 -4.85 5.12 12.68
N PRO A 39 -6.15 5.17 12.35
CA PRO A 39 -7.24 4.79 13.26
C PRO A 39 -7.20 3.33 13.72
N LEU A 40 -6.47 2.47 12.99
CA LEU A 40 -6.26 1.08 13.38
C LEU A 40 -5.50 0.93 14.71
N GLN A 41 -4.81 1.96 15.17
CA GLN A 41 -4.13 1.96 16.47
C GLN A 41 -5.12 1.84 17.63
N ASP A 42 -6.33 2.39 17.47
CA ASP A 42 -7.35 2.44 18.51
C ASP A 42 -8.39 1.32 18.36
N ASN A 43 -8.33 0.55 17.27
CA ASN A 43 -9.29 -0.52 17.01
C ASN A 43 -9.02 -1.74 17.91
N PRO A 44 -9.99 -2.18 18.74
CA PRO A 44 -9.80 -3.28 19.69
C PRO A 44 -9.37 -4.60 19.07
N ALA A 45 -9.75 -4.87 17.82
CA ALA A 45 -9.35 -6.08 17.10
C ALA A 45 -7.86 -6.08 16.72
N TYR A 46 -7.23 -4.90 16.67
CA TYR A 46 -5.87 -4.72 16.14
C TYR A 46 -4.89 -4.17 17.18
N SER A 47 -5.36 -3.46 18.21
CA SER A 47 -4.53 -2.92 19.29
C SER A 47 -3.96 -4.00 20.23
N ALA A 48 -4.53 -5.21 20.24
CA ALA A 48 -4.08 -6.34 21.05
C ALA A 48 -2.76 -6.99 20.55
N VAL A 49 -2.33 -6.71 19.31
CA VAL A 49 -1.17 -7.35 18.69
C VAL A 49 -0.02 -6.36 18.50
N ARG A 50 1.14 -6.63 19.12
CA ARG A 50 2.32 -5.73 19.11
C ARG A 50 2.97 -5.47 17.74
N GLN A 51 2.72 -6.30 16.72
CA GLN A 51 3.32 -6.20 15.39
C GLN A 51 2.29 -6.06 14.28
N TYR A 52 1.31 -5.17 14.47
CA TYR A 52 0.26 -4.97 13.46
C TYR A 52 0.70 -4.09 12.28
N PHE A 53 1.50 -3.05 12.54
CA PHE A 53 2.02 -2.15 11.51
C PHE A 53 3.32 -2.67 10.92
N VAL A 54 3.48 -2.53 9.61
CA VAL A 54 4.71 -2.91 8.91
C VAL A 54 5.68 -1.72 8.87
N ASP A 55 6.97 -2.02 8.96
CA ASP A 55 8.01 -1.00 8.96
C ASP A 55 8.22 -0.41 7.55
N LEU A 56 8.78 0.81 7.48
CA LEU A 56 9.12 1.43 6.19
C LEU A 56 10.36 0.79 5.55
N GLY A 57 11.25 0.19 6.33
CA GLY A 57 12.39 -0.59 5.86
C GLY A 57 12.05 -2.05 5.53
N ASP A 58 10.84 -2.52 5.86
CA ASP A 58 10.43 -3.89 5.55
C ASP A 58 10.33 -4.09 4.04
N THR A 59 11.13 -5.04 3.52
CA THR A 59 11.13 -5.40 2.10
C THR A 59 11.05 -6.90 1.90
N VAL A 60 10.43 -7.29 0.79
CA VAL A 60 10.23 -8.68 0.37
C VAL A 60 11.21 -8.97 -0.76
N ALA A 61 12.05 -10.00 -0.60
CA ALA A 61 13.00 -10.38 -1.63
C ALA A 61 12.27 -10.94 -2.87
N GLN A 62 12.66 -10.48 -4.07
CA GLN A 62 12.19 -11.07 -5.31
C GLN A 62 12.67 -12.52 -5.45
N LYS A 63 13.93 -12.77 -5.07
CA LYS A 63 14.54 -14.10 -5.06
C LYS A 63 14.93 -14.49 -3.64
N ILE A 64 14.22 -15.46 -3.08
CA ILE A 64 14.45 -15.92 -1.71
C ILE A 64 15.61 -16.94 -1.58
N VAL A 65 15.97 -17.59 -2.69
CA VAL A 65 17.07 -18.57 -2.72
C VAL A 65 18.35 -17.87 -3.20
N VAL A 66 19.28 -17.66 -2.28
CA VAL A 66 20.56 -16.99 -2.52
C VAL A 66 21.72 -17.79 -1.92
N HIS A 67 22.91 -17.65 -2.49
CA HIS A 67 24.14 -18.18 -1.91
C HIS A 67 24.85 -17.11 -1.08
N LYS A 68 25.71 -17.52 -0.14
CA LYS A 68 26.43 -16.63 0.79
C LYS A 68 27.17 -15.48 0.09
N ASP A 69 27.77 -15.77 -1.06
CA ASP A 69 28.63 -14.82 -1.78
C ASP A 69 27.90 -14.10 -2.93
N MET A 70 26.58 -14.29 -3.05
CA MET A 70 25.75 -13.58 -4.04
C MET A 70 25.25 -12.25 -3.51
N PRO A 71 25.02 -11.26 -4.39
CA PRO A 71 24.37 -10.03 -3.99
C PRO A 71 22.96 -10.30 -3.45
N ARG A 72 22.49 -9.42 -2.55
CA ARG A 72 21.12 -9.49 -2.00
C ARG A 72 20.06 -9.40 -3.09
N GLY A 73 20.35 -8.70 -4.18
CA GLY A 73 19.50 -8.63 -5.37
C GLY A 73 18.31 -7.68 -5.18
N THR A 74 17.28 -7.92 -5.99
CA THR A 74 16.06 -7.09 -6.03
C THR A 74 15.10 -7.43 -4.90
N HIS A 75 14.55 -6.37 -4.30
CA HIS A 75 13.54 -6.40 -3.26
C HIS A 75 12.37 -5.47 -3.62
N PHE A 76 11.20 -5.78 -3.09
CA PHE A 76 9.99 -4.97 -3.20
C PHE A 76 9.55 -4.47 -1.82
N ARG A 77 8.87 -3.33 -1.78
CA ARG A 77 8.29 -2.81 -0.53
C ARG A 77 7.21 -3.76 0.00
N ARG A 78 7.25 -4.05 1.31
CA ARG A 78 6.22 -4.86 1.96
C ARG A 78 4.89 -4.10 2.08
N ALA A 79 3.81 -4.68 1.58
CA ALA A 79 2.46 -4.15 1.78
C ALA A 79 1.98 -4.35 3.22
N GLY A 80 1.13 -3.44 3.71
CA GLY A 80 0.56 -3.52 5.06
C GLY A 80 0.19 -2.15 5.65
N PRO A 81 -0.56 -2.13 6.76
CA PRO A 81 -0.94 -0.88 7.41
C PRO A 81 0.31 -0.17 7.96
N ARG A 82 0.32 1.16 7.83
CA ARG A 82 1.37 2.04 8.39
C ARG A 82 0.85 2.76 9.63
N GLN A 83 1.73 3.15 10.54
CA GLN A 83 1.35 3.90 11.75
C GLN A 83 0.71 5.26 11.44
N ARG A 84 1.02 5.83 10.26
CA ARG A 84 0.47 7.09 9.80
C ARG A 84 -0.17 6.93 8.43
N VAL A 85 -1.24 7.69 8.19
CA VAL A 85 -2.00 7.75 6.93
C VAL A 85 -2.01 9.19 6.40
N TYR A 86 -2.33 9.37 5.12
CA TYR A 86 -2.35 10.68 4.47
C TYR A 86 -3.70 11.40 4.49
N PHE A 87 -4.78 10.69 4.85
CA PHE A 87 -6.14 11.21 4.83
C PHE A 87 -6.85 10.88 6.14
N GLU A 88 -7.64 11.82 6.65
CA GLU A 88 -8.61 11.58 7.72
C GLU A 88 -9.87 10.92 7.14
N SER A 89 -10.56 10.14 7.95
CA SER A 89 -11.68 9.30 7.50
C SER A 89 -12.82 10.10 6.86
N ASP A 90 -13.11 11.29 7.39
CA ASP A 90 -14.20 12.15 6.94
C ASP A 90 -13.88 12.88 5.61
N ASP A 91 -12.60 13.00 5.24
CA ASP A 91 -12.17 13.61 3.98
C ASP A 91 -12.19 12.61 2.80
N VAL A 92 -12.16 11.31 3.09
CA VAL A 92 -12.06 10.27 2.07
C VAL A 92 -13.41 10.02 1.41
N HIS A 93 -13.42 10.15 0.08
CA HIS A 93 -14.49 9.67 -0.80
C HIS A 93 -13.89 8.61 -1.72
N ALA A 94 -14.19 7.34 -1.46
CA ALA A 94 -13.60 6.23 -2.20
C ALA A 94 -14.49 5.85 -3.39
N CYS A 95 -13.91 5.74 -4.58
CA CYS A 95 -14.59 5.23 -5.77
C CYS A 95 -13.97 3.90 -6.19
N ILE A 96 -14.80 2.88 -6.40
CA ILE A 96 -14.39 1.55 -6.84
C ILE A 96 -14.99 1.28 -8.21
N VAL A 97 -14.13 1.01 -9.19
CA VAL A 97 -14.51 0.61 -10.54
C VAL A 97 -13.91 -0.76 -10.82
N THR A 98 -14.66 -1.61 -11.52
CA THR A 98 -14.14 -2.90 -12.01
C THR A 98 -14.10 -2.88 -13.51
N CYS A 99 -12.90 -2.93 -14.08
CA CYS A 99 -12.69 -2.88 -15.52
C CYS A 99 -12.46 -4.28 -16.10
N GLY A 100 -12.88 -4.51 -17.34
CA GLY A 100 -12.62 -5.75 -18.08
C GLY A 100 -13.70 -6.83 -17.89
N GLY A 101 -13.31 -8.09 -18.06
CA GLY A 101 -14.22 -9.23 -17.94
C GLY A 101 -14.45 -9.66 -16.49
N LEU A 102 -15.56 -10.36 -16.23
CA LEU A 102 -15.86 -10.91 -14.92
C LEU A 102 -14.89 -12.06 -14.57
N CYS A 103 -14.41 -12.06 -13.32
CA CYS A 103 -13.54 -13.08 -12.77
C CYS A 103 -14.10 -13.57 -11.42
N PRO A 104 -14.03 -14.88 -11.10
CA PRO A 104 -14.40 -15.38 -9.77
C PRO A 104 -13.65 -14.64 -8.65
N GLY A 105 -14.38 -14.22 -7.61
CA GLY A 105 -13.81 -13.51 -6.46
C GLY A 105 -13.86 -11.98 -6.53
N LEU A 106 -14.28 -11.39 -7.66
CA LEU A 106 -14.39 -9.93 -7.81
C LEU A 106 -15.27 -9.29 -6.71
N ASN A 107 -16.44 -9.87 -6.44
CA ASN A 107 -17.34 -9.37 -5.40
C ASN A 107 -16.75 -9.50 -4.00
N THR A 108 -15.92 -10.52 -3.76
CA THR A 108 -15.20 -10.66 -2.49
C THR A 108 -14.18 -9.53 -2.34
N VAL A 109 -13.42 -9.22 -3.40
CA VAL A 109 -12.48 -8.09 -3.40
C VAL A 109 -13.20 -6.78 -3.12
N ILE A 110 -14.30 -6.48 -3.82
CA ILE A 110 -15.10 -5.28 -3.59
C ILE A 110 -15.57 -5.22 -2.13
N ARG A 111 -16.14 -6.32 -1.62
CA ARG A 111 -16.64 -6.40 -0.24
C ARG A 111 -15.54 -6.12 0.77
N GLU A 112 -14.38 -6.74 0.66
CA GLU A 112 -13.28 -6.56 1.61
C GLU A 112 -12.72 -5.12 1.56
N ILE A 113 -12.67 -4.50 0.37
CA ILE A 113 -12.28 -3.08 0.25
C ILE A 113 -13.31 -2.18 0.96
N VAL A 114 -14.61 -2.37 0.69
CA VAL A 114 -15.68 -1.57 1.31
C VAL A 114 -15.69 -1.76 2.82
N CYS A 115 -15.62 -3.01 3.31
CA CYS A 115 -15.59 -3.30 4.75
C CYS A 115 -14.33 -2.75 5.42
N GLY A 116 -13.17 -2.82 4.77
CA GLY A 116 -11.94 -2.21 5.27
C GLY A 116 -12.08 -0.70 5.41
N LEU A 117 -12.49 -0.02 4.35
CA LEU A 117 -12.69 1.43 4.36
C LEU A 117 -13.70 1.85 5.45
N HIS A 118 -14.85 1.19 5.53
CA HIS A 118 -15.91 1.56 6.47
C HIS A 118 -15.59 1.18 7.93
N HIS A 119 -15.29 -0.08 8.20
CA HIS A 119 -15.16 -0.58 9.58
C HIS A 119 -13.78 -0.34 10.19
N MET A 120 -12.73 -0.37 9.38
CA MET A 120 -11.35 -0.22 9.88
C MET A 120 -10.89 1.23 9.85
N TYR A 121 -11.31 1.99 8.83
CA TYR A 121 -10.87 3.36 8.60
C TYR A 121 -11.96 4.42 8.76
N GLY A 122 -13.21 4.04 9.06
CA GLY A 122 -14.29 5.00 9.34
C GLY A 122 -14.79 5.79 8.13
N VAL A 123 -14.43 5.39 6.91
CA VAL A 123 -14.83 6.06 5.67
C VAL A 123 -16.31 5.80 5.40
N LYS A 124 -17.11 6.86 5.31
CA LYS A 124 -18.57 6.77 5.17
C LYS A 124 -19.06 6.84 3.73
N SER A 125 -18.23 7.38 2.83
CA SER A 125 -18.59 7.60 1.42
C SER A 125 -17.79 6.67 0.51
N VAL A 126 -18.44 5.60 0.04
CA VAL A 126 -17.86 4.64 -0.91
C VAL A 126 -18.82 4.45 -2.09
N LEU A 127 -18.35 4.75 -3.29
CA LEU A 127 -19.13 4.73 -4.54
C LEU A 127 -18.65 3.60 -5.45
N GLY A 128 -19.58 2.85 -6.02
CA GLY A 128 -19.31 1.95 -7.15
C GLY A 128 -19.53 2.69 -8.46
N ILE A 129 -18.58 2.57 -9.39
CA ILE A 129 -18.65 3.17 -10.73
C ILE A 129 -18.78 2.04 -11.78
N ASP A 130 -19.66 2.28 -12.75
CA ASP A 130 -19.97 1.40 -13.89
C ASP A 130 -19.13 1.68 -15.15
#